data_AF-A0AAE0E2E8-F1
#
_entry.id   AF-A0AAE0E2E8-F1
#
_cell.length_a   1.000
_cell.length_b   1.000
_cell.length_c   1.000
_cell.angle_alpha   90.00
_cell.angle_beta   90.00
_cell.angle_gamma   90.00
#
_symmetry.space_group_name_H-M   'P 1'
#
loop_
_entity.id
_entity.type
_entity.pdbx_description
1 polymer ?
#
loop_
_entity_poly.entity_id
_entity_poly.type
_entity_poly.pdbx_seq_one_letter_code
_entity_poly.pdbx_strand_id
1 'polypeptide(L)'
;MEYVKPCSLFYEMLKSAMALAGKKAIGPQLLGLNVLEKHVTLSISDPRLLFAIHYGVVERERRNIHTIANLFQTLIPKYNLEGAVIGCSDVESIDDNHEVAKAKSC
;
A
#
# COMPACT_ATOMS: atom_id res chain seq x y z
N MET A 1 1.08 9.53 -7.92
CA MET A 1 1.56 8.35 -7.18
C MET A 1 2.35 7.51 -8.16
N GLU A 2 3.59 7.20 -7.84
CA GLU A 2 4.44 6.34 -8.67
C GLU A 2 4.14 4.87 -8.35
N TYR A 3 4.08 4.02 -9.37
CA TYR A 3 3.95 2.58 -9.16
C TYR A 3 5.34 1.98 -8.93
N VAL A 4 5.53 1.37 -7.77
CA VAL A 4 6.82 0.83 -7.32
C VAL A 4 6.64 -0.55 -6.72
N LYS A 5 7.67 -1.40 -6.80
CA LYS A 5 7.65 -2.70 -6.16
C LYS A 5 7.50 -2.55 -4.64
N PRO A 6 6.61 -3.31 -3.95
CA PRO A 6 6.35 -3.13 -2.53
C PRO A 6 7.60 -3.16 -1.64
N CYS A 7 8.54 -4.09 -1.92
CA CYS A 7 9.79 -4.16 -1.18
C CYS A 7 10.67 -2.93 -1.40
N SER A 8 10.77 -2.43 -2.64
CA SER A 8 11.54 -1.22 -2.95
C SER A 8 10.99 -0.01 -2.22
N LEU A 9 9.66 0.18 -2.26
CA LEU A 9 8.97 1.24 -1.52
C LEU A 9 9.32 1.19 -0.03
N PHE A 10 9.16 0.01 0.60
CA PHE A 10 9.43 -0.15 2.02
C PHE A 10 10.89 0.18 2.38
N TYR A 11 11.86 -0.32 1.61
CA TYR A 11 13.28 -0.07 1.88
C TYR A 11 13.66 1.41 1.69
N GLU A 12 13.15 2.08 0.66
CA GLU A 12 13.41 3.50 0.42
C GLU A 12 12.85 4.38 1.53
N MET A 13 11.62 4.08 1.97
CA MET A 13 11.00 4.78 3.10
C MET A 13 11.74 4.53 4.40
N LEU A 14 12.13 3.28 4.68
CA LEU A 14 12.93 2.95 5.86
C LEU A 14 14.29 3.66 5.84
N LYS A 15 14.96 3.70 4.68
CA LYS A 15 16.22 4.44 4.50
C LYS A 15 16.04 5.93 4.79
N SER A 16 14.95 6.52 4.31
CA SER A 16 14.62 7.94 4.54
C SER A 16 14.33 8.21 6.02
N ALA A 17 13.59 7.34 6.69
CA ALA A 17 13.34 7.41 8.12
C ALA A 17 14.65 7.31 8.94
N MET A 18 15.55 6.38 8.57
CA MET A 18 16.87 6.25 9.19
C MET A 18 17.75 7.48 8.97
N ALA A 19 17.68 8.12 7.81
CA ALA A 19 18.43 9.35 7.54
C ALA A 19 17.96 10.53 8.44
N LEU A 20 16.67 10.57 8.77
CA LEU A 20 16.07 11.63 9.61
C LEU A 20 16.23 11.37 11.11
N ALA A 21 16.01 10.14 11.57
CA ALA A 21 15.90 9.80 13.00
C ALA A 21 17.00 8.85 13.51
N GLY A 22 17.90 8.40 12.64
CA GLY A 22 19.01 7.50 12.99
C GLY A 22 18.51 6.21 13.64
N LYS A 23 19.12 5.83 14.77
CA LYS A 23 18.77 4.60 15.51
C LYS A 23 17.37 4.61 16.14
N LYS A 24 16.70 5.76 16.18
CA LYS A 24 15.32 5.90 16.68
C LYS A 24 14.27 5.83 15.57
N ALA A 25 14.69 5.61 14.32
CA ALA A 25 13.78 5.52 13.20
C ALA A 25 12.76 4.40 13.43
N ILE A 26 11.49 4.78 13.37
CA ILE A 26 10.37 3.86 13.29
C ILE A 26 10.12 3.67 11.79
N GLY A 27 10.03 2.43 11.33
CA GLY A 27 9.76 2.13 9.92
C GLY A 27 8.39 2.68 9.48
N PRO A 28 8.14 2.75 8.17
CA PRO A 28 6.92 3.35 7.65
C PRO A 28 5.67 2.54 8.04
N GLN A 29 4.58 3.26 8.29
CA GLN A 29 3.25 2.67 8.43
C GLN A 29 2.52 2.68 7.09
N LEU A 30 2.14 1.49 6.61
CA LEU A 30 1.59 1.25 5.28
C LEU A 30 0.22 0.61 5.36
N LEU A 31 -0.66 0.98 4.44
CA LEU A 31 -1.96 0.35 4.24
C LEU A 31 -1.84 -0.79 3.21
N GLY A 32 -2.05 -2.02 3.64
CA GLY A 32 -2.19 -3.16 2.73
C GLY A 32 -3.63 -3.31 2.24
N LEU A 33 -3.80 -3.32 0.92
CA LEU A 33 -5.06 -3.57 0.24
C LEU A 33 -4.93 -4.90 -0.53
N ASN A 34 -5.76 -5.90 -0.21
CA ASN A 34 -5.86 -7.10 -1.03
C ASN A 34 -7.20 -7.07 -1.78
N VAL A 35 -7.13 -6.88 -3.09
CA VAL A 35 -8.31 -6.74 -3.95
C VAL A 35 -8.73 -8.12 -4.43
N LEU A 36 -9.89 -8.57 -3.95
CA LEU A 36 -10.58 -9.78 -4.40
C LEU A 36 -11.79 -9.38 -5.26
N GLU A 37 -12.45 -10.37 -5.86
CA GLU A 37 -13.60 -10.19 -6.75
C GLU A 37 -14.68 -9.29 -6.11
N LYS A 38 -15.14 -9.65 -4.90
CA LYS A 38 -16.27 -8.99 -4.22
C LYS A 38 -15.86 -8.11 -3.05
N HIS A 39 -14.62 -8.22 -2.59
CA HIS A 39 -14.16 -7.61 -1.36
C HIS A 39 -12.75 -7.05 -1.52
N VAL A 40 -12.44 -6.00 -0.77
CA VAL A 40 -11.08 -5.54 -0.53
C VAL A 40 -10.80 -5.75 0.95
N THR A 41 -9.77 -6.53 1.29
CA THR A 41 -9.35 -6.63 2.69
C THR A 41 -8.32 -5.55 2.99
N LEU A 42 -8.42 -4.99 4.19
CA LEU A 42 -7.58 -3.91 4.69
C LEU A 42 -6.66 -4.46 5.78
N SER A 43 -5.39 -4.09 5.72
CA SER A 43 -4.39 -4.37 6.75
C SER A 43 -3.50 -3.16 6.97
N ILE A 44 -2.96 -3.01 8.17
CA ILE A 44 -2.04 -1.92 8.51
C ILE A 44 -0.74 -2.55 8.98
N SER A 45 0.39 -2.13 8.39
CA SER A 45 1.69 -2.55 8.89
C SER A 45 1.97 -1.92 10.25
N ASP A 46 2.65 -2.65 11.12
CA ASP A 46 3.25 -2.08 12.31
C ASP A 46 4.75 -2.34 12.21
N PRO A 47 5.61 -1.31 12.18
CA PRO A 47 7.06 -1.47 12.07
C PRO A 47 7.69 -2.22 13.26
N ARG A 48 6.93 -2.44 14.34
CA ARG A 48 7.33 -3.23 15.50
C ARG A 48 6.95 -4.71 15.36
N LEU A 49 6.12 -5.06 14.37
CA LEU A 49 5.64 -6.41 14.12
C LEU A 49 6.17 -6.94 12.80
N LEU A 50 6.36 -8.26 12.74
CA LEU A 50 6.77 -8.94 11.50
C LEU A 50 5.61 -9.15 10.51
N PHE A 51 4.38 -8.88 10.93
CA PHE A 51 3.17 -9.08 10.13
C PHE A 51 2.26 -7.85 10.21
N ALA A 52 1.51 -7.60 9.14
CA ALA A 52 0.48 -6.57 9.12
C ALA A 52 -0.74 -7.04 9.93
N ILE A 53 -1.37 -6.10 10.64
CA ILE A 53 -2.58 -6.36 11.41
C ILE A 53 -3.78 -6.23 10.47
N HIS A 54 -4.65 -7.25 10.44
CA HIS A 54 -5.91 -7.17 9.71
C HIS A 54 -6.80 -6.08 10.33
N TYR A 55 -7.26 -5.13 9.52
CA TYR A 55 -8.11 -4.03 9.97
C TYR A 55 -9.59 -4.28 9.68
N GLY A 56 -9.90 -4.87 8.52
CA GLY A 56 -11.29 -5.19 8.17
C GLY A 56 -11.47 -5.49 6.69
N VAL A 57 -12.74 -5.57 6.27
CA VAL A 57 -13.14 -5.91 4.90
C VAL A 57 -14.10 -4.85 4.36
N VAL A 58 -13.91 -4.47 3.10
CA VAL A 58 -14.75 -3.55 2.34
C VAL A 58 -15.40 -4.32 1.20
N GLU A 59 -16.73 -4.38 1.17
CA GLU A 59 -17.48 -4.95 0.04
C GLU A 59 -17.44 -3.99 -1.16
N ARG A 60 -17.06 -4.50 -2.34
CA ARG A 60 -16.91 -3.71 -3.57
C ARG A 60 -18.25 -3.36 -4.21
N GLU A 61 -19.20 -4.30 -4.18
CA GLU A 61 -20.48 -4.18 -4.88
C GLU A 61 -21.54 -3.41 -4.09
N ARG A 62 -21.41 -3.36 -2.75
CA ARG A 62 -22.48 -2.85 -1.88
C ARG A 62 -22.22 -1.47 -1.29
N ARG A 63 -21.00 -0.94 -1.39
CA ARG A 63 -20.63 0.33 -0.74
C ARG A 63 -20.45 1.47 -1.73
N ASN A 64 -21.02 2.63 -1.38
CA ASN A 64 -20.80 3.88 -2.09
C ASN A 64 -19.30 4.25 -2.00
N ILE A 65 -18.71 4.66 -3.14
CA ILE A 65 -17.31 5.12 -3.22
C ILE A 65 -16.96 6.19 -2.17
N HIS A 66 -17.93 7.03 -1.80
CA HIS A 66 -17.78 8.05 -0.76
C HIS A 66 -17.52 7.44 0.62
N THR A 67 -18.15 6.31 0.94
CA THR A 67 -17.92 5.59 2.21
C THR A 67 -16.52 5.02 2.27
N ILE A 68 -16.01 4.49 1.15
CA ILE A 68 -14.64 3.97 1.05
C ILE A 68 -13.63 5.12 1.15
N ALA A 69 -13.89 6.24 0.48
CA ALA A 69 -13.07 7.43 0.57
C ALA A 69 -13.01 7.99 2.01
N ASN A 70 -14.16 8.12 2.69
CA ASN A 70 -14.22 8.59 4.07
C ASN A 70 -13.48 7.64 5.03
N LEU A 71 -13.53 6.32 4.78
CA LEU A 71 -12.75 5.35 5.53
C LEU A 71 -11.25 5.63 5.38
N PHE A 72 -10.74 5.78 4.16
CA PHE A 72 -9.33 6.09 3.95
C PHE A 72 -8.93 7.45 4.51
N GLN A 73 -9.75 8.48 4.35
CA GLN A 73 -9.53 9.80 4.97
C GLN A 73 -9.46 9.74 6.49
N THR A 74 -10.14 8.78 7.12
CA THR A 74 -10.06 8.54 8.56
C THR A 74 -8.80 7.76 8.93
N LEU A 75 -8.43 6.74 8.14
CA LEU A 75 -7.30 5.86 8.42
C LEU A 75 -5.94 6.53 8.28
N ILE A 76 -5.77 7.35 7.23
CA ILE A 76 -4.51 8.01 6.91
C ILE A 76 -3.96 8.79 8.12
N PRO A 77 -4.70 9.76 8.71
CA PRO A 77 -4.21 10.50 9.87
C PRO A 77 -4.20 9.65 11.14
N LYS A 78 -5.13 8.70 11.30
CA LYS A 78 -5.23 7.88 12.51
C LYS A 78 -4.01 6.98 12.73
N TYR A 79 -3.45 6.44 11.65
CA TYR A 79 -2.30 5.54 11.67
C TYR A 79 -1.05 6.14 11.04
N ASN A 80 -1.04 7.47 10.80
CA ASN A 80 0.05 8.16 10.11
C ASN A 80 0.55 7.40 8.88
N LEU A 81 -0.38 6.98 8.02
CA LEU A 81 -0.07 6.14 6.86
C LEU A 81 0.75 6.93 5.85
N GLU A 82 1.91 6.40 5.51
CA GLU A 82 2.86 7.03 4.58
C GLU A 82 2.76 6.48 3.15
N GLY A 83 2.05 5.35 2.98
CA GLY A 83 1.86 4.72 1.68
C GLY A 83 0.85 3.58 1.72
N ALA A 84 0.59 3.01 0.56
CA ALA A 84 -0.28 1.85 0.42
C ALA A 84 0.37 0.80 -0.48
N VAL A 85 0.15 -0.47 -0.15
CA VAL A 85 0.57 -1.64 -0.93
C VAL A 85 -0.67 -2.33 -1.43
N ILE A 86 -0.80 -2.46 -2.76
CA ILE A 86 -1.98 -3.05 -3.38
C ILE A 86 -1.59 -4.40 -3.96
N GLY A 87 -2.13 -5.46 -3.36
CA GLY A 87 -2.13 -6.79 -3.94
C GLY A 87 -3.31 -6.94 -4.88
N CYS A 88 -3.04 -7.08 -6.16
CA CYS A 88 -4.01 -7.53 -7.15
C CYS A 88 -3.70 -9.00 -7.41
N SER A 89 -4.63 -9.90 -7.05
CA SER A 89 -4.55 -11.29 -7.51
C SER A 89 -4.89 -11.26 -9.00
N ASP A 90 -4.00 -11.74 -9.86
CA ASP A 90 -4.11 -11.57 -11.31
C ASP A 90 -5.50 -11.96 -11.83
N VAL A 91 -6.18 -10.95 -12.39
CA VAL A 91 -6.87 -11.13 -13.67
C VAL A 91 -5.76 -11.49 -14.65
N GLU A 92 -5.80 -12.70 -15.21
CA GLU A 92 -4.90 -13.26 -16.24
C GLU A 92 -3.66 -12.40 -16.56
N SER A 93 -2.50 -12.82 -16.02
CA SER A 93 -1.15 -12.40 -16.43
C SER A 93 -1.11 -11.08 -17.21
N ILE A 94 -0.98 -9.96 -16.49
CA ILE A 94 -0.50 -8.74 -17.13
C ILE A 94 0.90 -9.09 -17.63
N ASP A 95 1.02 -9.31 -18.94
CA ASP A 95 2.29 -9.48 -19.64
C ASP A 95 3.25 -8.39 -19.16
N ASP A 96 4.38 -8.77 -18.58
CA ASP A 96 5.44 -7.92 -18.00
C ASP A 96 6.06 -6.92 -19.01
N ASN A 97 5.51 -6.79 -20.21
CA ASN A 97 6.06 -6.06 -21.35
C ASN A 97 5.25 -4.82 -21.78
N HIS A 98 4.19 -4.42 -21.08
CA HIS A 98 3.36 -3.29 -21.54
C HIS A 98 3.28 -2.13 -20.53
N GLU A 99 4.43 -1.61 -20.07
CA GLU A 99 4.59 -0.15 -19.84
C GLU A 99 6.01 0.32 -19.42
N VAL A 100 7.06 -0.53 -19.51
CA VAL A 100 8.46 -0.06 -19.32
C VAL A 100 9.12 0.37 -20.65
N ALA A 101 8.45 0.17 -21.79
CA ALA A 101 9.03 0.41 -23.12
C ALA A 101 8.97 1.86 -23.64
N LYS A 102 8.57 2.86 -22.83
CA LYS A 102 8.55 4.28 -23.26
C LYS A 102 9.45 5.24 -22.48
N ALA A 103 10.37 4.73 -21.66
CA ALA A 103 11.37 5.58 -20.97
C ALA A 103 12.84 5.26 -21.33
N LYS A 104 13.08 4.64 -22.49
CA LYS A 104 14.43 4.52 -23.08
C LYS A 104 14.40 4.69 -24.59
N SER A 105 14.34 5.94 -25.06
CA SER A 105 14.88 6.33 -26.36
C SER A 105 15.20 7.84 -26.34
N CYS A 106 16.49 8.14 -26.50
CA CYS A 106 17.17 9.45 -26.53
C CYS A 106 17.36 10.17 -25.19
#